data_AF-A0A537N5F8-F1
#
_entry.id   AF-A0A537N5F8-F1
#
_cell.length_a   1.000
_cell.length_b   1.000
_cell.length_c   1.000
_cell.angle_alpha   90.00
_cell.angle_beta   90.00
_cell.angle_gamma   90.00
#
_symmetry.space_group_name_H-M   'P 1'
#
loop_
_entity.id
_entity.type
_entity.pdbx_description
1 polymer ?
#
loop_
_entity_poly.entity_id
_entity_poly.type
_entity_poly.pdbx_seq_one_letter_code
_entity_poly.pdbx_strand_id
1 'polypeptide(L)'
;IIRDVFGGAHPVQTALTRFKQEGRGVIVFLRDGAAGVPTHAIPQAGSMSEVARSRQWREVGLGAQILKDLGISSIRLLTSTKMTYVGLAGFGIEIAATELMNDGAGRE
;
A
#
# COMPACT_ATOMS: atom_id res chain seq x y z
N ILE A 1 9.05 -5.62 -5.73
CA ILE A 1 9.35 -5.79 -7.19
C ILE A 1 9.50 -7.25 -7.58
N ILE A 2 10.57 -7.97 -7.17
CA ILE A 2 10.79 -9.35 -7.63
C ILE A 2 9.65 -10.28 -7.18
N ARG A 3 9.12 -10.11 -5.96
CA ARG A 3 8.02 -10.94 -5.46
C ARG A 3 6.67 -10.67 -6.13
N ASP A 4 6.40 -9.43 -6.54
CA ASP A 4 5.15 -9.09 -7.25
C ASP A 4 5.19 -9.48 -8.74
N VAL A 5 6.38 -9.47 -9.36
CA VAL A 5 6.57 -9.82 -10.77
C VAL A 5 6.83 -11.32 -10.97
N PHE A 6 7.51 -11.98 -10.03
CA PHE A 6 7.93 -13.38 -10.17
C PHE A 6 7.38 -14.32 -9.09
N GLY A 7 6.70 -13.82 -8.05
CA GLY A 7 6.18 -14.61 -6.92
C GLY A 7 4.68 -14.93 -6.98
N GLY A 8 4.09 -14.97 -8.19
CA GLY A 8 2.68 -15.33 -8.40
C GLY A 8 1.68 -14.17 -8.37
N ALA A 9 2.11 -12.93 -8.07
CA ALA A 9 1.30 -11.71 -8.15
C ALA A 9 -0.06 -11.78 -7.40
N HIS A 10 -0.23 -12.65 -6.40
CA HIS A 10 -1.52 -12.90 -5.74
C HIS A 10 -2.23 -11.63 -5.25
N PRO A 11 -1.56 -10.69 -4.55
CA PRO A 11 -2.19 -9.43 -4.11
C PRO A 11 -2.64 -8.54 -5.27
N VAL A 12 -1.82 -8.45 -6.31
CA VAL A 12 -2.11 -7.62 -7.48
C VAL A 12 -3.25 -8.22 -8.30
N GLN A 13 -3.24 -9.54 -8.52
CA GLN A 13 -4.31 -10.24 -9.24
C GLN A 13 -5.66 -10.11 -8.51
N THR A 14 -5.67 -10.24 -7.18
CA THR A 14 -6.88 -10.07 -6.38
C THR A 14 -7.40 -8.63 -6.46
N ALA A 15 -6.51 -7.63 -6.35
CA ALA A 15 -6.88 -6.23 -6.54
C ALA A 15 -7.45 -5.95 -7.94
N LEU A 16 -6.82 -6.48 -9.00
CA LEU A 16 -7.31 -6.34 -10.38
C LEU A 16 -8.66 -7.03 -10.60
N THR A 17 -8.88 -8.20 -10.00
CA THR A 17 -10.16 -8.90 -10.03
C THR A 17 -11.24 -8.06 -9.37
N ARG A 18 -10.92 -7.42 -8.23
CA ARG A 18 -11.84 -6.50 -7.56
C ARG A 18 -12.15 -5.27 -8.40
N PHE A 19 -11.14 -4.69 -9.06
CA PHE A 19 -11.33 -3.54 -9.95
C PHE A 19 -12.22 -3.88 -11.14
N LYS A 20 -12.11 -5.12 -11.67
CA LYS A 20 -13.00 -5.61 -12.73
C LYS A 20 -14.45 -5.70 -12.25
N GLN A 21 -14.69 -6.11 -11.01
CA GLN A 21 -16.04 -6.19 -10.42
C GLN A 21 -16.64 -4.81 -10.17
N GLU A 22 -15.85 -3.86 -9.65
CA GLU A 22 -16.33 -2.51 -9.33
C GLU A 22 -16.28 -1.54 -10.52
N GLY A 23 -15.61 -1.90 -11.62
CA GLY A 23 -15.41 -1.07 -12.80
C GLY A 23 -14.45 0.11 -12.59
N ARG A 24 -13.80 0.20 -11.41
CA ARG A 24 -12.87 1.27 -11.05
C ARG A 24 -11.87 0.79 -9.99
N GLY A 25 -10.69 1.40 -9.98
CA GLY A 25 -9.67 1.15 -8.95
C GLY A 25 -8.37 1.86 -9.26
N VAL A 26 -7.51 1.97 -8.24
CA VAL A 26 -6.18 2.58 -8.37
C VAL A 26 -5.17 1.71 -7.63
N ILE A 27 -4.05 1.41 -8.30
CA ILE A 27 -2.87 0.78 -7.68
C ILE A 27 -1.75 1.80 -7.72
N VAL A 28 -1.21 2.14 -6.56
CA VAL A 28 -0.02 2.97 -6.42
C VAL A 28 1.17 2.05 -6.14
N PHE A 29 2.16 2.07 -7.03
CA PHE A 29 3.37 1.28 -6.89
C PHE A 29 4.56 2.21 -6.65
N LEU A 30 5.11 2.18 -5.44
CA LEU A 30 6.30 2.95 -5.07
C LEU A 30 7.55 2.10 -5.33
N ARG A 31 8.35 2.49 -6.32
CA ARG A 31 9.61 1.81 -6.65
C ARG A 31 10.75 2.35 -5.79
N ASP A 32 11.47 1.46 -5.11
CA ASP A 32 12.70 1.79 -4.39
C ASP A 32 13.67 2.63 -5.23
N GLY A 33 14.14 3.75 -4.67
CA GLY A 33 15.11 4.64 -5.32
C GLY A 33 14.54 5.50 -6.45
N ALA A 34 13.24 5.46 -6.71
CA ALA A 34 12.58 6.49 -7.51
C ALA A 34 12.58 7.84 -6.76
N ALA A 35 12.42 8.95 -7.49
CA ALA A 35 12.40 10.28 -6.90
C ALA A 35 11.39 10.37 -5.74
N GLY A 36 11.88 10.68 -4.54
CA GLY A 36 11.08 10.75 -3.31
C GLY A 36 10.89 9.43 -2.56
N VAL A 37 11.12 8.26 -3.17
CA VAL A 37 10.93 6.95 -2.54
C VAL A 37 12.21 6.52 -1.81
N PRO A 38 12.17 6.26 -0.48
CA PRO A 38 13.34 5.82 0.26
C PRO A 38 13.84 4.47 -0.24
N THR A 39 15.15 4.29 -0.39
CA THR A 39 15.74 2.99 -0.73
C THR A 39 15.72 2.05 0.48
N HIS A 40 15.17 0.86 0.35
CA HIS A 40 15.32 -0.21 1.34
C HIS A 40 16.82 -0.53 1.58
N ALA A 41 17.37 -0.02 2.67
CA ALA A 41 18.71 -0.41 3.13
C ALA A 41 18.58 -1.70 3.94
N ILE A 42 19.52 -2.63 3.78
CA ILE A 42 19.57 -3.87 4.57
C ILE A 42 19.66 -3.46 6.05
N PRO A 43 18.72 -3.88 6.91
CA PRO A 43 18.73 -3.44 8.30
C PRO A 43 19.97 -3.97 9.01
N GLN A 44 20.78 -3.08 9.56
CA GLN A 44 21.82 -3.44 10.54
C GLN A 44 21.16 -3.64 11.91
N ALA A 45 21.54 -4.72 12.59
CA ALA A 45 20.92 -5.14 13.85
C ALA A 45 21.00 -4.03 14.91
N GLY A 46 19.85 -3.57 15.42
CA GLY A 46 19.78 -2.76 16.65
C GLY A 46 18.95 -1.46 16.63
N SER A 47 18.54 -0.93 15.47
CA SER A 47 17.80 0.35 15.37
C SER A 47 16.39 0.19 14.74
N MET A 48 15.73 -0.92 15.07
CA MET A 48 14.83 -1.57 14.10
C MET A 48 13.41 -1.01 13.97
N SER A 49 12.86 -0.33 14.98
CA SER A 49 11.42 0.01 14.98
C SER A 49 11.15 1.42 14.47
N GLU A 50 11.89 2.42 14.95
CA GLU A 50 11.58 3.83 14.68
C GLU A 50 11.90 4.21 13.23
N VAL A 51 13.08 3.81 12.72
CA VAL A 51 13.48 4.07 11.33
C VAL A 51 12.53 3.38 10.34
N ALA A 52 12.12 2.14 10.63
CA ALA A 52 11.16 1.41 9.81
C ALA A 52 9.79 2.10 9.81
N ARG A 53 9.33 2.54 10.99
CA ARG A 53 8.07 3.25 11.14
C ARG A 53 8.09 4.60 10.41
N SER A 54 9.15 5.39 10.54
CA SER A 54 9.29 6.66 9.83
C SER A 54 9.32 6.48 8.30
N ARG A 55 9.93 5.41 7.80
CA ARG A 55 9.90 5.07 6.36
C ARG A 55 8.49 4.73 5.90
N GLN A 56 7.80 3.86 6.63
CA GLN A 56 6.41 3.50 6.35
C GLN A 56 5.50 4.74 6.30
N TRP A 57 5.68 5.69 7.22
CA TRP A 57 4.93 6.95 7.21
C TRP A 57 5.22 7.82 5.97
N ARG A 58 6.47 7.88 5.50
CA ARG A 58 6.81 8.61 4.27
C ARG A 58 6.18 7.98 3.04
N GLU A 59 6.21 6.66 2.93
CA GLU A 59 5.57 5.93 1.82
C GLU A 59 4.04 6.15 1.82
N VAL A 60 3.39 6.12 2.99
CA VAL A 60 1.97 6.46 3.12
C VAL A 60 1.68 7.90 2.68
N GLY A 61 2.52 8.86 3.09
CA GLY A 61 2.36 10.26 2.72
C GLY A 61 2.50 10.49 1.21
N LEU A 62 3.48 9.85 0.57
CA LEU A 62 3.65 9.89 -0.89
C LEU A 62 2.45 9.27 -1.61
N GLY A 63 1.99 8.11 -1.16
CA GLY A 63 0.79 7.48 -1.72
C GLY A 63 -0.43 8.40 -1.63
N ALA A 64 -0.60 9.08 -0.49
CA ALA A 64 -1.70 10.02 -0.29
C ALA A 64 -1.61 11.26 -1.20
N GLN A 65 -0.41 11.80 -1.41
CA GLN A 65 -0.19 12.92 -2.35
C GLN A 65 -0.52 12.52 -3.78
N ILE A 66 -0.08 11.33 -4.22
CA ILE A 66 -0.42 10.80 -5.55
C ILE A 66 -1.93 10.68 -5.72
N LEU A 67 -2.63 10.13 -4.72
CA LEU A 67 -4.09 10.00 -4.77
C LEU A 67 -4.78 11.37 -4.86
N LYS A 68 -4.31 12.34 -4.08
CA LYS A 68 -4.83 13.71 -4.12
C LYS A 68 -4.61 14.38 -5.48
N ASP A 69 -3.43 14.21 -6.08
CA ASP A 69 -3.12 14.76 -7.40
C ASP A 69 -3.98 14.12 -8.51
N LEU A 70 -4.42 12.88 -8.31
CA LEU A 70 -5.41 12.21 -9.16
C LEU A 70 -6.87 12.66 -8.89
N GLY A 71 -7.08 13.61 -7.97
CA GLY A 71 -8.41 14.11 -7.59
C GLY A 71 -9.21 13.17 -6.68
N ILE A 72 -8.55 12.17 -6.07
CA ILE A 72 -9.21 11.22 -5.17
C ILE A 72 -9.17 11.80 -3.76
N SER A 73 -10.33 11.91 -3.11
CA SER A 73 -10.47 12.38 -1.72
C SER A 73 -10.91 11.30 -0.74
N SER A 74 -11.40 10.16 -1.24
CA SER A 74 -11.87 9.05 -0.42
C SER A 74 -11.60 7.71 -1.10
N ILE A 75 -11.16 6.73 -0.32
CA ILE A 75 -10.80 5.38 -0.80
C ILE A 75 -11.46 4.29 0.03
N ARG A 76 -11.72 3.14 -0.62
CA ARG A 76 -11.90 1.86 0.05
C ARG A 76 -10.56 1.14 0.03
N LEU A 77 -9.98 0.93 1.20
CA LEU A 77 -8.66 0.34 1.35
C LEU A 77 -8.76 -1.19 1.31
N LEU A 78 -8.12 -1.81 0.33
CA LEU A 78 -7.92 -3.26 0.28
C LEU A 78 -6.58 -3.61 0.94
N THR A 79 -6.58 -4.40 2.01
CA THR A 79 -5.36 -4.76 2.76
C THR A 79 -5.38 -6.22 3.23
N SER A 80 -4.22 -6.88 3.25
CA SER A 80 -4.07 -8.22 3.83
C SER A 80 -3.94 -8.21 5.36
N THR A 81 -3.82 -7.04 5.98
CA THR A 81 -3.55 -6.91 7.42
C THR A 81 -4.33 -5.74 8.00
N LYS A 82 -4.90 -5.90 9.19
CA LYS A 82 -5.54 -4.81 9.93
C LYS A 82 -4.47 -3.86 10.45
N MET A 83 -4.21 -2.79 9.71
CA MET A 83 -3.40 -1.65 10.17
C MET A 83 -4.26 -0.39 10.22
N THR A 84 -4.06 0.41 11.27
CA THR A 84 -4.70 1.72 11.39
C THR A 84 -3.83 2.77 10.74
N TYR A 85 -4.29 3.33 9.62
CA TYR A 85 -3.57 4.38 8.89
C TYR A 85 -4.00 5.76 9.41
N VAL A 86 -3.45 6.15 10.56
CA VAL A 86 -3.83 7.39 11.26
C VAL A 86 -3.39 8.68 10.54
N GLY A 87 -2.61 8.57 9.45
CA GLY A 87 -2.01 9.71 8.75
C GLY A 87 -2.73 10.17 7.48
N LEU A 88 -3.56 9.34 6.85
CA LEU A 88 -4.17 9.64 5.54
C LEU A 88 -5.11 10.85 5.57
N ALA A 89 -5.84 11.02 6.69
CA ALA A 89 -6.71 12.17 6.88
C ALA A 89 -5.95 13.52 6.83
N GLY A 90 -4.70 13.55 7.32
CA GLY A 90 -3.84 14.74 7.24
C GLY A 90 -3.42 15.13 5.83
N PHE A 91 -3.55 14.21 4.87
CA PHE A 91 -3.31 14.46 3.44
C PHE A 91 -4.60 14.76 2.66
N GLY A 92 -5.75 14.80 3.33
CA GLY A 92 -7.06 15.01 2.70
C GLY A 92 -7.63 13.75 2.04
N ILE A 93 -7.17 12.56 2.44
CA ILE A 93 -7.70 11.27 1.98
C ILE A 93 -8.47 10.60 3.11
N GLU A 94 -9.77 10.38 2.89
CA GLU A 94 -10.64 9.63 3.79
C GLU A 94 -10.60 8.12 3.48
N ILE A 95 -10.54 7.28 4.50
CA ILE A 95 -10.78 5.83 4.34
C ILE A 95 -12.26 5.57 4.63
N ALA A 96 -13.07 5.45 3.58
CA ALA A 96 -14.51 5.18 3.70
C ALA A 96 -14.81 3.74 4.15
N ALA A 97 -13.96 2.79 3.76
CA ALA A 97 -14.04 1.40 4.22
C ALA A 97 -12.68 0.73 4.18
N THR A 98 -12.47 -0.26 5.04
CA THR A 98 -11.31 -1.16 4.98
C THR A 98 -11.81 -2.58 4.70
N GLU A 99 -11.40 -3.13 3.57
CA GLU A 99 -11.70 -4.48 3.15
C GLU A 99 -10.46 -5.36 3.34
N LEU A 100 -10.63 -6.46 4.07
CA LEU A 100 -9.58 -7.45 4.21
C LEU A 100 -9.54 -8.32 2.97
N MET A 101 -8.36 -8.38 2.37
CA MET A 101 -8.08 -9.33 1.31
C MET A 101 -7.99 -10.72 1.95
N ASN A 102 -9.11 -11.45 1.93
CA ASN A 102 -9.15 -12.85 2.33
C ASN A 102 -8.53 -13.65 1.19
N ASP A 103 -7.21 -13.67 1.12
CA ASP A 103 -6.51 -14.61 0.26
C ASP A 103 -6.79 -15.99 0.85
N GLY A 104 -7.50 -16.84 0.13
CA GLY A 104 -7.85 -18.21 0.55
C GLY A 104 -6.64 -19.14 0.69
N ALA A 105 -5.47 -18.62 1.07
CA ALA A 105 -4.27 -19.36 1.39
C ALA A 105 -4.34 -19.91 2.83
N GLY A 106 -5.35 -20.73 3.06
CA GLY A 106 -5.36 -21.72 4.12
C GLY A 106 -5.72 -23.05 3.50
N ARG A 107 -4.73 -23.96 3.45
CA ARG A 107 -4.75 -25.36 2.95
C ARG A 107 -4.44 -25.44 1.44
N GLU A 108 -3.43 -26.15 0.97
CA GLU A 108 -2.76 -27.38 1.43
C GLU A 108 -1.23 -27.28 1.53
#